data_AF-A0A9N9FYQ6-F1
#
_entry.id   AF-A0A9N9FYQ6-F1
#
_cell.length_a   1.000
_cell.length_b   1.000
_cell.length_c   1.000
_cell.angle_alpha   90.00
_cell.angle_beta   90.00
_cell.angle_gamma   90.00
#
_symmetry.space_group_name_H-M   'P 1'
#
loop_
_entity.id
_entity.type
_entity.pdbx_description
1 polymer ?
#
loop_
_entity_poly.entity_id
_entity_poly.type
_entity_poly.pdbx_seq_one_letter_code
_entity_poly.pdbx_strand_id
1 'polypeptide(L)'
;MRWLDKFLSNLTAKMTLYFMNILLEKEKKTGGDSKTLWRKFSDDYNYQGLIRNFRGRSGAHSIALLYEITDDAPFCRDGYSCVTTPCEKPTGIDSFPCIYSFPEEQPKEHWQNIIPLIQEKDEKKQTPFTRSFPIHYFDKNTGCAYYFIRIDDHALLVVLFTEKHSSPDNSTSEFIMLLANRLSGIDVL
;
A
#
# COMPACT_ATOMS: atom_id res chain seq x y z
N MET A 1 30.39 -2.29 3.25
CA MET A 1 29.50 -3.06 2.35
C MET A 1 28.11 -3.30 2.96
N ARG A 2 27.95 -3.66 4.24
CA ARG A 2 26.68 -4.07 4.88
C ARG A 2 25.47 -3.10 4.74
N TRP A 3 25.69 -1.80 4.59
CA TRP A 3 24.59 -0.83 4.38
C TRP A 3 23.97 -0.95 2.98
N LEU A 4 24.82 -1.07 1.96
CA LEU A 4 24.37 -1.19 0.57
C LEU A 4 23.50 -2.44 0.38
N ASP A 5 23.89 -3.56 0.98
CA ASP A 5 23.12 -4.81 0.92
C ASP A 5 21.72 -4.66 1.55
N LYS A 6 21.62 -3.93 2.68
CA LYS A 6 20.34 -3.62 3.31
C LYS A 6 19.48 -2.72 2.43
N PHE A 7 20.07 -1.66 1.88
CA PHE A 7 19.38 -0.75 0.97
C PHE A 7 18.83 -1.49 -0.26
N LEU A 8 19.66 -2.31 -0.91
CA LEU A 8 19.24 -3.11 -2.07
C LEU A 8 18.15 -4.13 -1.72
N SER A 9 18.24 -4.78 -0.55
CA SER A 9 17.22 -5.72 -0.09
C SER A 9 15.88 -5.03 0.18
N ASN A 10 15.92 -3.88 0.85
CA ASN A 10 14.74 -3.05 1.13
C ASN A 10 14.08 -2.56 -0.17
N LEU A 11 14.88 -2.02 -1.09
CA LEU A 11 14.39 -1.54 -2.39
C LEU A 11 13.77 -2.68 -3.21
N THR A 12 14.44 -3.83 -3.26
CA THR A 12 13.93 -5.00 -4.00
C THR A 12 12.60 -5.50 -3.42
N ALA A 13 12.46 -5.49 -2.08
CA ALA A 13 11.23 -5.86 -1.41
C ALA A 13 10.10 -4.85 -1.66
N LYS A 14 10.41 -3.55 -1.60
CA LYS A 14 9.47 -2.47 -1.97
C LYS A 14 8.94 -2.67 -3.39
N MET A 15 9.85 -2.84 -4.36
CA MET A 15 9.50 -3.02 -5.76
C MET A 15 8.68 -4.30 -5.99
N THR A 16 9.01 -5.39 -5.27
CA THR A 16 8.24 -6.64 -5.36
C THR A 16 6.80 -6.44 -4.86
N LEU A 17 6.60 -5.66 -3.80
CA LEU A 17 5.27 -5.34 -3.30
C LEU A 17 4.49 -4.40 -4.25
N TYR A 18 5.14 -3.35 -4.75
CA TYR A 18 4.50 -2.34 -5.61
C TYR A 18 4.07 -2.92 -6.96
N PHE A 19 4.86 -3.83 -7.51
CA PHE A 19 4.59 -4.49 -8.79
C PHE A 19 4.03 -5.91 -8.62
N MET A 20 3.51 -6.24 -7.43
CA MET A 20 3.08 -7.60 -7.08
C MET A 20 2.06 -8.16 -8.06
N ASN A 21 1.09 -7.35 -8.53
CA ASN A 21 0.08 -7.80 -9.49
C ASN A 21 0.72 -8.28 -10.80
N ILE A 22 1.66 -7.51 -11.34
CA ILE A 22 2.37 -7.82 -12.60
C ILE A 22 3.31 -9.02 -12.41
N LEU A 23 4.06 -9.03 -11.30
CA LEU A 23 5.01 -10.10 -10.99
C LEU A 23 4.28 -11.42 -10.77
N LEU A 24 3.16 -11.41 -10.05
CA LEU A 24 2.36 -12.60 -9.76
C LEU A 24 1.67 -13.14 -11.01
N GLU A 25 1.21 -12.28 -11.92
CA GLU A 25 0.68 -12.73 -13.21
C GLU A 25 1.75 -13.51 -14.01
N LYS A 26 2.98 -13.00 -14.06
CA LYS A 26 4.10 -13.68 -14.72
C LYS A 26 4.48 -14.98 -14.01
N GLU A 27 4.56 -14.96 -12.69
CA GLU A 27 4.92 -16.13 -11.87
C GLU A 27 3.88 -17.26 -12.00
N LYS A 28 2.59 -16.91 -12.04
CA LYS A 28 1.49 -17.87 -12.27
C LYS A 28 1.62 -18.58 -13.62
N LYS A 29 2.10 -17.91 -14.67
CA LYS A 29 2.35 -18.53 -15.99
C LYS A 29 3.46 -19.58 -15.94
N THR A 30 4.39 -19.48 -14.99
CA THR A 30 5.45 -20.48 -14.75
C THR A 30 5.09 -21.49 -13.64
N GLY A 31 3.84 -21.49 -13.17
CA GLY A 31 3.36 -22.42 -12.13
C GLY A 31 3.75 -22.06 -10.70
N GLY A 32 4.27 -20.84 -10.47
CA GLY A 32 4.57 -20.34 -9.13
C GLY A 32 3.41 -19.56 -8.51
N ASP A 33 3.63 -19.06 -7.29
CA ASP A 33 2.66 -18.30 -6.52
C ASP A 33 3.32 -17.12 -5.77
N SER A 34 2.53 -16.43 -4.95
CA SER A 34 3.06 -15.35 -4.12
C SER A 34 4.19 -15.81 -3.19
N LYS A 35 4.15 -17.03 -2.64
CA LYS A 35 5.22 -17.52 -1.77
C LYS A 35 6.52 -17.70 -2.55
N THR A 36 6.45 -18.14 -3.80
CA THR A 36 7.64 -18.27 -4.66
C THR A 36 8.34 -16.94 -4.88
N LEU A 37 7.58 -15.86 -5.13
CA LEU A 37 8.13 -14.50 -5.28
C LEU A 37 8.89 -14.05 -4.03
N TRP A 38 8.33 -14.34 -2.86
CA TRP A 38 8.89 -13.87 -1.57
C TRP A 38 9.94 -14.81 -0.96
N ARG A 39 10.19 -15.99 -1.55
CA ARG A 39 11.07 -17.04 -0.99
C ARG A 39 12.51 -16.60 -0.73
N LYS A 40 13.03 -15.65 -1.51
CA LYS A 40 14.43 -15.19 -1.41
C LYS A 40 14.63 -14.07 -0.39
N PHE A 41 13.56 -13.48 0.13
CA PHE A 41 13.64 -12.39 1.10
C PHE A 41 13.83 -12.97 2.50
N SER A 42 14.75 -12.40 3.28
CA SER A 42 14.80 -12.65 4.71
C SER A 42 13.55 -12.11 5.41
N ASP A 43 13.30 -12.57 6.63
CA ASP A 43 12.09 -12.18 7.38
C ASP A 43 11.94 -10.66 7.53
N ASP A 44 13.05 -9.92 7.67
CA ASP A 44 13.05 -8.45 7.76
C ASP A 44 12.49 -7.76 6.50
N TYR A 45 12.64 -8.38 5.33
CA TYR A 45 12.21 -7.83 4.04
C TYR A 45 11.01 -8.57 3.45
N ASN A 46 10.48 -9.60 4.12
CA ASN A 46 9.29 -10.33 3.66
C ASN A 46 8.00 -9.59 4.04
N TYR A 47 7.72 -8.50 3.33
CA TYR A 47 6.56 -7.64 3.60
C TYR A 47 5.23 -8.38 3.40
N GLN A 48 5.16 -9.31 2.46
CA GLN A 48 3.97 -10.15 2.26
C GLN A 48 3.67 -11.03 3.48
N GLY A 49 4.71 -11.62 4.08
CA GLY A 49 4.60 -12.39 5.33
C GLY A 49 4.12 -11.51 6.48
N LEU A 50 4.70 -10.31 6.62
CA LEU A 50 4.32 -9.32 7.63
C LEU A 50 2.84 -8.91 7.53
N ILE A 51 2.38 -8.55 6.32
CA ILE A 51 0.98 -8.18 6.03
C ILE A 51 0.03 -9.34 6.31
N ARG A 52 0.36 -10.55 5.83
CA ARG A 52 -0.45 -11.76 6.05
C ARG A 52 -0.62 -12.07 7.53
N ASN A 53 0.48 -12.00 8.29
CA ASN A 53 0.48 -12.27 9.73
C ASN A 53 -0.34 -11.24 10.49
N PHE A 54 -0.18 -9.95 10.18
CA PHE A 54 -0.97 -8.90 10.81
C PHE A 54 -2.45 -9.06 10.52
N ARG A 55 -2.85 -9.31 9.26
CA ARG A 55 -4.25 -9.53 8.89
C ARG A 55 -4.87 -10.70 9.68
N GLY A 56 -4.16 -11.83 9.75
CA GLY A 56 -4.63 -13.02 10.47
C GLY A 56 -4.80 -12.81 11.98
N ARG A 57 -4.02 -11.91 12.59
CA ARG A 57 -4.10 -11.60 14.03
C ARG A 57 -5.10 -10.49 14.35
N SER A 58 -5.13 -9.44 13.55
CA SER A 58 -5.98 -8.25 13.77
C SER A 58 -7.41 -8.46 13.31
N GLY A 59 -7.66 -9.38 12.36
CA GLY A 59 -8.95 -9.49 11.69
C GLY A 59 -9.19 -8.37 10.67
N ALA A 60 -8.14 -7.66 10.22
CA ALA A 60 -8.27 -6.70 9.13
C ALA A 60 -8.91 -7.37 7.90
N HIS A 61 -9.89 -6.70 7.30
CA HIS A 61 -10.59 -7.19 6.14
C HIS A 61 -9.64 -7.18 4.92
N SER A 62 -9.04 -6.01 4.66
CA SER A 62 -8.12 -5.79 3.54
C SER A 62 -6.98 -4.84 3.93
N ILE A 63 -5.81 -5.04 3.33
CA ILE A 63 -4.64 -4.17 3.42
C ILE A 63 -4.20 -3.89 1.99
N ALA A 64 -4.18 -2.62 1.60
CA ALA A 64 -3.97 -2.21 0.22
C ALA A 64 -2.95 -1.08 0.10
N LEU A 65 -2.32 -0.99 -1.08
CA LEU A 65 -1.56 0.18 -1.50
C LEU A 65 -2.32 0.87 -2.61
N LEU A 66 -2.63 2.15 -2.41
CA LEU A 66 -3.18 3.03 -3.41
C LEU A 66 -2.04 3.89 -3.97
N TYR A 67 -1.99 4.03 -5.28
CA TYR A 67 -1.07 4.94 -5.96
C TYR A 67 -1.85 6.17 -6.43
N GLU A 68 -1.48 7.35 -5.97
CA GLU A 68 -2.03 8.61 -6.40
C GLU A 68 -1.37 9.07 -7.71
N ILE A 69 -2.20 9.25 -8.72
CA ILE A 69 -1.79 9.79 -10.01
C ILE A 69 -1.83 11.32 -9.90
N THR A 70 -0.66 11.93 -10.03
CA THR A 70 -0.46 13.38 -9.98
C THR A 70 -0.13 13.92 -11.37
N ASP A 71 -0.31 15.23 -11.58
CA ASP A 71 -0.11 15.87 -12.89
C ASP A 71 1.36 15.91 -13.35
N ASP A 72 2.30 15.74 -12.43
CA ASP A 72 3.75 15.81 -12.66
C ASP A 72 4.38 14.48 -13.10
N ALA A 73 3.65 13.36 -12.99
CA ALA A 73 4.17 12.03 -13.31
C ALA A 73 3.24 11.25 -14.26
N PRO A 74 3.75 10.75 -15.41
CA PRO A 74 2.95 9.88 -16.27
C PRO A 74 2.69 8.54 -15.57
N PHE A 75 1.42 8.12 -15.52
CA PHE A 75 1.02 6.84 -14.96
C PHE A 75 0.60 5.86 -16.06
N CYS A 76 1.04 4.60 -15.94
CA CYS A 76 0.49 3.49 -16.70
C CYS A 76 0.28 2.30 -15.77
N ARG A 77 -0.92 1.71 -15.84
CA ARG A 77 -1.29 0.55 -15.01
C ARG A 77 -0.36 -0.65 -15.19
N ASP A 78 0.18 -0.81 -16.39
CA ASP A 78 1.08 -1.91 -16.75
C ASP A 78 2.56 -1.59 -16.44
N GLY A 79 2.85 -0.41 -15.88
CA GLY A 79 4.19 0.03 -15.50
C GLY A 79 5.05 0.56 -16.64
N TYR A 80 4.53 0.64 -17.87
CA TYR A 80 5.21 1.25 -19.02
C TYR A 80 4.18 1.91 -19.94
N SER A 81 4.42 3.16 -20.35
CA SER A 81 3.66 3.80 -21.43
C SER A 81 4.58 4.10 -22.61
N CYS A 82 4.08 3.88 -23.83
CA CYS A 82 4.70 4.44 -25.01
C CYS A 82 4.40 5.94 -25.04
N VAL A 83 5.41 6.78 -25.28
CA VAL A 83 5.34 8.27 -25.29
C VAL A 83 4.24 8.81 -26.21
N THR A 84 3.74 8.00 -27.14
CA THR A 84 2.80 8.40 -28.19
C THR A 84 1.32 8.30 -27.82
N THR A 85 0.95 7.70 -26.67
CA THR A 85 -0.46 7.55 -26.31
C THR A 85 -0.84 8.62 -25.29
N PRO A 86 -1.73 9.57 -25.61
CA PRO A 86 -2.24 10.51 -24.62
C PRO A 86 -3.01 9.69 -23.56
N CYS A 87 -2.49 9.69 -22.34
CA CYS A 87 -3.18 9.10 -21.20
C CYS A 87 -4.25 10.11 -20.78
N GLU A 88 -5.53 9.78 -21.00
CA GLU A 88 -6.63 10.59 -20.48
C GLU A 88 -6.53 10.66 -18.96
N LYS A 89 -6.64 11.88 -18.41
CA LYS A 89 -6.49 12.11 -16.98
C LYS A 89 -7.56 11.32 -16.22
N PRO A 90 -7.16 10.36 -15.36
CA PRO A 90 -8.14 9.68 -14.54
C PRO A 90 -8.64 10.64 -13.46
N THR A 91 -9.95 10.60 -13.19
CA THR A 91 -10.60 11.47 -12.21
C THR A 91 -11.28 10.66 -11.11
N GLY A 92 -11.33 11.21 -9.90
CA GLY A 92 -11.97 10.57 -8.76
C GLY A 92 -11.28 9.27 -8.36
N ILE A 93 -12.01 8.15 -8.46
CA ILE A 93 -11.51 6.82 -8.05
C ILE A 93 -10.37 6.35 -8.94
N ASP A 94 -10.42 6.69 -10.22
CA ASP A 94 -9.40 6.26 -11.17
C ASP A 94 -8.06 6.97 -10.92
N SER A 95 -8.05 8.09 -10.18
CA SER A 95 -6.82 8.80 -9.76
C SER A 95 -6.06 8.06 -8.65
N PHE A 96 -6.67 7.03 -8.04
CA PHE A 96 -6.08 6.24 -6.95
C PHE A 96 -6.10 4.73 -7.24
N PRO A 97 -5.45 4.25 -8.32
CA PRO A 97 -5.35 2.81 -8.59
C PRO A 97 -4.76 2.03 -7.41
N CYS A 98 -5.42 0.94 -7.06
CA CYS A 98 -4.93 -0.04 -6.09
C CYS A 98 -3.84 -0.91 -6.74
N ILE A 99 -2.58 -0.65 -6.41
CA ILE A 99 -1.39 -1.34 -6.94
C ILE A 99 -1.08 -2.65 -6.19
N TYR A 100 -1.59 -2.79 -4.97
CA TYR A 100 -1.49 -4.01 -4.17
C TYR A 100 -2.71 -4.15 -3.27
N SER A 101 -3.20 -5.38 -3.09
CA SER A 101 -4.24 -5.71 -2.11
C SER A 101 -3.97 -7.08 -1.51
N PHE A 102 -4.21 -7.22 -0.20
CA PHE A 102 -4.30 -8.50 0.46
C PHE A 102 -5.56 -8.57 1.32
N PRO A 103 -6.50 -9.51 1.04
CA PRO A 103 -6.47 -10.52 -0.03
C PRO A 103 -6.41 -9.94 -1.45
N GLU A 104 -6.11 -10.78 -2.46
CA GLU A 104 -5.98 -10.34 -3.87
C GLU A 104 -7.27 -9.64 -4.38
N GLU A 105 -8.43 -10.00 -3.83
CA GLU A 105 -9.70 -9.34 -4.10
C GLU A 105 -9.74 -7.93 -3.47
N GLN A 106 -9.96 -6.92 -4.31
CA GLN A 106 -9.95 -5.53 -3.90
C GLN A 106 -11.32 -5.08 -3.36
N PRO A 107 -11.38 -4.40 -2.20
CA PRO A 107 -12.60 -3.85 -1.63
C PRO A 107 -13.06 -2.57 -2.37
N LYS A 108 -13.40 -2.67 -3.67
CA LYS A 108 -13.65 -1.51 -4.53
C LYS A 108 -14.78 -0.60 -4.05
N GLU A 109 -15.81 -1.18 -3.45
CA GLU A 109 -16.94 -0.45 -2.86
C GLU A 109 -16.51 0.53 -1.76
N HIS A 110 -15.42 0.22 -1.06
CA HIS A 110 -14.92 1.04 0.04
C HIS A 110 -14.07 2.22 -0.44
N TRP A 111 -13.51 2.18 -1.65
CA TRP A 111 -12.68 3.27 -2.18
C TRP A 111 -13.46 4.58 -2.32
N GLN A 112 -14.75 4.50 -2.65
CA GLN A 112 -15.64 5.66 -2.72
C GLN A 112 -15.72 6.44 -1.40
N ASN A 113 -15.57 5.74 -0.26
CA ASN A 113 -15.61 6.36 1.06
C ASN A 113 -14.25 6.90 1.49
N ILE A 114 -13.15 6.26 1.07
CA ILE A 114 -11.80 6.59 1.54
C ILE A 114 -11.17 7.71 0.72
N ILE A 115 -11.34 7.71 -0.60
CA ILE A 115 -10.67 8.68 -1.48
C ILE A 115 -11.01 10.14 -1.11
N PRO A 116 -12.28 10.51 -0.86
CA PRO A 116 -12.60 11.86 -0.43
C PRO A 116 -11.89 12.23 0.88
N LEU A 117 -11.73 11.30 1.81
CA LEU A 117 -11.03 11.54 3.08
C LEU A 117 -9.53 11.71 2.90
N ILE A 118 -8.93 10.99 1.95
CA ILE A 118 -7.51 11.16 1.58
C ILE A 118 -7.32 12.57 1.00
N GLN A 119 -8.19 12.99 0.09
CA GLN A 119 -8.13 14.30 -0.57
C GLN A 119 -8.44 15.47 0.38
N GLU A 120 -9.45 15.33 1.24
CA GLU A 120 -9.84 16.35 2.22
C GLU A 120 -8.76 16.57 3.28
N LYS A 121 -8.10 15.49 3.70
CA LYS A 121 -7.10 15.55 4.76
C LYS A 121 -5.70 15.89 4.28
N ASP A 122 -5.42 15.92 2.97
CA ASP A 122 -4.06 16.24 2.53
C ASP A 122 -3.87 16.71 1.08
N GLU A 123 -3.35 17.93 0.91
CA GLU A 123 -2.61 18.29 -0.31
C GLU A 123 -1.08 18.36 -0.08
N LYS A 124 -0.54 18.54 1.16
CA LYS A 124 0.91 18.85 1.39
C LYS A 124 1.51 18.53 2.78
N LYS A 125 0.85 17.81 3.69
CA LYS A 125 1.27 17.67 5.11
C LYS A 125 1.91 16.33 5.48
N GLN A 126 1.48 15.19 4.96
CA GLN A 126 2.10 13.90 5.29
C GLN A 126 3.18 13.53 4.29
N THR A 127 4.43 13.83 4.63
CA THR A 127 5.60 13.26 3.99
C THR A 127 6.07 12.04 4.79
N PRO A 128 6.95 11.19 4.22
CA PRO A 128 7.57 10.11 4.97
C PRO A 128 8.24 10.59 6.28
N PHE A 129 8.78 11.81 6.27
CA PHE A 129 9.52 12.41 7.38
C PHE A 129 8.65 13.17 8.39
N THR A 130 7.41 13.54 8.02
CA THR A 130 6.51 14.33 8.88
C THR A 130 5.34 13.51 9.44
N ARG A 131 5.08 12.31 8.92
CA ARG A 131 4.02 11.44 9.45
C ARG A 131 4.36 10.95 10.87
N SER A 132 3.42 11.11 11.79
CA SER A 132 3.55 10.66 13.18
C SER A 132 2.65 9.47 13.50
N PHE A 133 1.46 9.40 12.90
CA PHE A 133 0.45 8.40 13.17
C PHE A 133 -0.48 8.22 11.97
N PRO A 134 -1.02 7.01 11.72
CA PRO A 134 -2.01 6.82 10.68
C PRO A 134 -3.31 7.57 10.98
N ILE A 135 -3.96 8.06 9.93
CA ILE A 135 -5.28 8.65 10.05
C ILE A 135 -6.29 7.51 10.23
N HIS A 136 -7.12 7.61 11.28
CA HIS A 136 -8.26 6.72 11.51
C HIS A 136 -9.57 7.42 11.15
N TYR A 137 -10.48 6.67 10.53
CA TYR A 137 -11.85 7.09 10.27
C TYR A 137 -12.79 5.90 10.50
N PHE A 138 -13.87 6.13 11.24
CA PHE A 138 -14.90 5.13 11.48
C PHE A 138 -16.24 5.61 10.92
N ASP A 139 -16.77 4.87 9.96
CA ASP A 139 -18.09 5.12 9.40
C ASP A 139 -19.16 4.42 10.24
N LYS A 140 -19.98 5.21 10.93
CA LYS A 140 -21.05 4.71 11.79
C LYS A 140 -22.20 4.07 11.02
N ASN A 141 -22.39 4.40 9.75
CA ASN A 141 -23.49 3.89 8.94
C ASN A 141 -23.20 2.45 8.47
N THR A 142 -21.97 2.20 8.06
CA THR A 142 -21.52 0.88 7.58
C THR A 142 -20.86 0.04 8.67
N GLY A 143 -20.45 0.65 9.78
CA GLY A 143 -19.68 -0.02 10.83
C GLY A 143 -18.23 -0.29 10.45
N CYS A 144 -17.75 0.27 9.33
CA CYS A 144 -16.40 0.05 8.82
C CYS A 144 -15.41 1.06 9.41
N ALA A 145 -14.18 0.60 9.67
CA ALA A 145 -13.06 1.44 10.08
C ALA A 145 -11.96 1.42 9.02
N TYR A 146 -11.38 2.59 8.80
CA TYR A 146 -10.35 2.83 7.80
C TYR A 146 -9.15 3.46 8.49
N TYR A 147 -7.98 2.88 8.24
CA TYR A 147 -6.71 3.51 8.57
C TYR A 147 -5.96 3.77 7.28
N PHE A 148 -5.35 4.94 7.16
CA PHE A 148 -4.48 5.23 6.03
C PHE A 148 -3.32 6.13 6.42
N ILE A 149 -2.21 5.95 5.71
CA ILE A 149 -1.00 6.74 5.88
C ILE A 149 -0.28 6.90 4.54
N ARG A 150 0.32 8.07 4.31
CA ARG A 150 1.16 8.31 3.14
C ARG A 150 2.54 7.67 3.33
N ILE A 151 2.94 6.81 2.37
CA ILE A 151 4.23 6.12 2.36
C ILE A 151 5.30 7.00 1.72
N ASP A 152 4.97 7.63 0.59
CA ASP A 152 5.78 8.56 -0.20
C ASP A 152 4.86 9.49 -1.03
N ASP A 153 5.41 10.27 -1.96
CA ASP A 153 4.67 11.29 -2.70
C ASP A 153 3.48 10.72 -3.50
N HIS A 154 3.52 9.43 -3.86
CA HIS A 154 2.46 8.82 -4.67
C HIS A 154 1.79 7.63 -3.96
N ALA A 155 2.41 6.97 -2.99
CA ALA A 155 1.85 5.75 -2.41
C ALA A 155 1.20 5.99 -1.05
N LEU A 156 0.00 5.42 -0.86
CA LEU A 156 -0.70 5.35 0.42
C LEU A 156 -0.91 3.90 0.83
N LEU A 157 -0.68 3.61 2.12
CA LEU A 157 -1.05 2.35 2.74
C LEU A 157 -2.43 2.52 3.38
N VAL A 158 -3.35 1.59 3.08
CA VAL A 158 -4.71 1.57 3.60
C VAL A 158 -4.99 0.24 4.29
N VAL A 159 -5.57 0.28 5.48
CA VAL A 159 -6.05 -0.88 6.23
C VAL A 159 -7.53 -0.71 6.51
N LEU A 160 -8.31 -1.71 6.10
CA LEU A 160 -9.76 -1.75 6.22
C LEU A 160 -10.20 -2.79 7.26
N PHE A 161 -11.14 -2.40 8.10
CA PHE A 161 -11.90 -3.30 8.98
C PHE A 161 -13.38 -3.17 8.66
N THR A 162 -14.05 -4.29 8.40
CA THR A 162 -15.52 -4.34 8.21
C THR A 162 -16.27 -4.54 9.51
N GLU A 163 -15.57 -4.94 10.57
CA GLU A 163 -16.10 -5.17 11.89
C GLU A 163 -15.07 -4.66 12.91
N LYS A 164 -15.55 -4.00 13.98
CA LYS A 164 -14.72 -3.46 15.09
C LYS A 164 -13.89 -2.24 14.69
N HIS A 165 -13.11 -1.70 15.65
CA HIS A 165 -12.29 -0.47 15.51
C HIS A 165 -13.06 0.87 15.41
N SER A 166 -14.07 1.07 16.26
CA SER A 166 -14.69 2.41 16.45
C SER A 166 -13.73 3.46 16.99
N SER A 167 -12.63 3.02 17.61
CA SER A 167 -11.52 3.85 18.09
C SER A 167 -10.19 3.34 17.53
N PRO A 168 -9.19 4.22 17.39
CA PRO A 168 -7.86 3.84 16.94
C PRO A 168 -7.23 2.86 17.93
N ASP A 169 -6.68 1.76 17.40
CA ASP A 169 -5.94 0.78 18.18
C ASP A 169 -4.43 0.96 18.00
N ASN A 170 -3.68 0.83 19.11
CA ASN A 170 -2.23 1.02 19.11
C ASN A 170 -1.52 -0.06 18.29
N SER A 171 -1.94 -1.32 18.39
CA SER A 171 -1.27 -2.42 17.67
C SER A 171 -1.42 -2.30 16.15
N THR A 172 -2.60 -1.89 15.68
CA THR A 172 -2.83 -1.54 14.27
C THR A 172 -1.96 -0.37 13.83
N SER A 173 -1.87 0.66 14.66
CA SER A 173 -1.12 1.87 14.31
C SER A 173 0.39 1.63 14.28
N GLU A 174 0.92 0.86 15.21
CA GLU A 174 2.31 0.41 15.24
C GLU A 174 2.67 -0.41 14.00
N PHE A 175 1.80 -1.35 13.60
CA PHE A 175 2.00 -2.12 12.37
C PHE A 175 2.03 -1.22 11.13
N ILE A 176 1.07 -0.28 11.01
CA ILE A 176 1.00 0.62 9.86
C ILE A 176 2.24 1.50 9.78
N MET A 177 2.69 2.06 10.91
CA MET A 177 3.91 2.86 10.98
C MET A 177 5.15 2.04 10.62
N LEU A 178 5.27 0.82 11.16
CA LEU A 178 6.37 -0.09 10.85
C LEU A 178 6.46 -0.36 9.34
N LEU A 179 5.35 -0.72 8.71
CA LEU A 179 5.33 -1.04 7.28
C LEU A 179 5.58 0.21 6.43
N ALA A 180 4.98 1.36 6.79
CA ALA A 180 5.20 2.61 6.09
C ALA A 180 6.68 3.05 6.13
N ASN A 181 7.35 2.92 7.29
CA ASN A 181 8.77 3.24 7.45
C ASN A 181 9.66 2.35 6.58
N ARG A 182 9.42 1.03 6.61
CA ARG A 182 10.13 0.08 5.74
C ARG A 182 9.92 0.39 4.25
N LEU A 183 8.71 0.71 3.82
CA LEU A 183 8.41 1.01 2.42
C LEU A 183 8.89 2.39 1.96
N SER A 184 9.01 3.35 2.87
CA SER A 184 9.61 4.65 2.57
C SER A 184 11.14 4.64 2.53
N GLY A 185 11.76 3.58 3.04
CA GLY A 185 13.22 3.45 3.11
C GLY A 185 13.86 4.20 4.28
N ILE A 186 13.09 4.88 5.14
CA ILE A 186 13.64 5.66 6.28
C ILE A 186 14.50 4.80 7.21
N ASP A 187 14.14 3.54 7.43
CA ASP A 187 14.89 2.64 8.32
C ASP A 187 16.29 2.26 7.80
N VAL A 188 16.55 2.50 6.51
CA VAL A 188 17.84 2.18 5.85
C VAL A 188 18.58 3.43 5.37
N LEU A 189 18.03 4.64 5.59
CA LEU A 189 18.71 5.92 5.32
C LEU A 189 19.69 6.30 6.44
#